data_AF-A0A1I6FMH8-F1
#
_entry.id   AF-A0A1I6FMH8-F1
#
_cell.length_a   1.000
_cell.length_b   1.000
_cell.length_c   1.000
_cell.angle_alpha   90.00
_cell.angle_beta   90.00
_cell.angle_gamma   90.00
#
_symmetry.space_group_name_H-M   'P 1'
#
loop_
_entity.id
_entity.type
_entity.pdbx_description
1 polymer ?
#
loop_
_entity_poly.entity_id
_entity_poly.type
_entity_poly.pdbx_seq_one_letter_code
_entity_poly.pdbx_strand_id
1 'polypeptide(L)'
;MTDDAAQLGDGVDRGEASSVVFDRWVGKAAENIDEWGHQDEETLLLAIQEELGELTQAHLEARAEGGDPARVDEELDDLGALLLQFHEVREVTQLAE
;
A
#
# COMPACT_ATOMS: atom_id res chain seq x y z
N MET A 1 42.92 25.61 -12.63
CA MET A 1 43.07 24.82 -11.39
C MET A 1 41.64 24.56 -10.93
N THR A 2 41.13 23.38 -11.33
CA THR A 2 39.86 22.68 -10.96
C THR A 2 38.57 23.54 -10.98
N ASP A 3 37.64 23.46 -11.94
CA ASP A 3 36.86 22.29 -12.40
C ASP A 3 36.77 21.16 -11.38
N ASP A 4 35.63 21.07 -10.68
CA ASP A 4 34.97 19.79 -10.49
C ASP A 4 33.48 19.96 -10.15
N ALA A 5 32.69 19.22 -10.93
CA ALA A 5 31.26 19.11 -10.86
C ALA A 5 30.80 18.41 -9.57
N ALA A 6 29.70 18.87 -9.02
CA ALA A 6 28.83 18.03 -8.19
C ALA A 6 27.39 18.22 -8.66
N GLN A 7 27.13 17.69 -9.84
CA GLN A 7 25.81 17.26 -10.23
C GLN A 7 25.80 15.73 -10.18
N LEU A 8 24.65 15.18 -9.77
CA LEU A 8 24.18 13.79 -9.85
C LEU A 8 24.25 12.97 -8.55
N GLY A 9 23.06 12.68 -8.00
CA GLY A 9 22.87 11.60 -7.03
C GLY A 9 21.55 11.61 -6.24
N ASP A 10 20.38 11.93 -6.82
CA ASP A 10 19.08 11.85 -6.10
C ASP A 10 17.94 11.20 -6.92
N GLY A 11 18.24 10.70 -8.13
CA GLY A 11 17.21 10.22 -9.06
C GLY A 11 17.00 8.71 -9.12
N VAL A 12 17.92 7.92 -8.55
CA VAL A 12 17.95 6.46 -8.78
C VAL A 12 17.24 5.68 -7.65
N ASP A 13 17.11 6.26 -6.46
CA ASP A 13 16.69 5.54 -5.25
C ASP A 13 15.16 5.48 -5.05
N ARG A 14 14.41 6.52 -5.47
CA ARG A 14 12.94 6.56 -5.31
C ARG A 14 12.18 5.58 -6.20
N GLY A 15 12.70 5.31 -7.40
CA GLY A 15 12.03 4.45 -8.38
C GLY A 15 12.06 2.98 -7.98
N GLU A 16 13.22 2.50 -7.50
CA GLU A 16 13.39 1.13 -7.01
C GLU A 16 12.62 0.90 -5.70
N ALA A 17 12.66 1.84 -4.76
CA ALA A 17 11.88 1.75 -3.52
C ALA A 17 10.37 1.68 -3.80
N SER A 18 9.87 2.45 -4.77
CA SER A 18 8.47 2.39 -5.20
C SER A 18 8.10 1.04 -5.82
N SER A 19 9.03 0.37 -6.50
CA SER A 19 8.81 -0.97 -7.08
C SER A 19 8.71 -2.04 -5.98
N VAL A 20 9.58 -1.98 -4.96
CA VAL A 20 9.58 -2.96 -3.86
C VAL A 20 8.30 -2.87 -3.01
N VAL A 21 7.82 -1.66 -2.74
CA VAL A 21 6.54 -1.45 -2.03
C VAL A 21 5.39 -2.01 -2.85
N PHE A 22 5.36 -1.70 -4.14
CA PHE A 22 4.33 -2.21 -5.04
C PHE A 22 4.31 -3.76 -5.10
N ASP A 23 5.48 -4.39 -5.23
CA ASP A 23 5.58 -5.86 -5.26
C ASP A 23 5.06 -6.50 -3.96
N ARG A 24 5.30 -5.85 -2.82
CA ARG A 24 4.78 -6.30 -1.52
C ARG A 24 3.27 -6.20 -1.44
N TRP A 25 2.69 -5.09 -1.92
CA TRP A 25 1.23 -4.93 -1.97
C TRP A 25 0.58 -5.93 -2.92
N VAL A 26 1.21 -6.24 -4.06
CA VAL A 26 0.77 -7.30 -4.96
C VAL A 26 0.80 -8.67 -4.26
N GLY A 27 1.86 -8.96 -3.51
CA GLY A 27 1.96 -10.19 -2.71
C GLY A 27 0.83 -10.28 -1.67
N LYS A 28 0.60 -9.23 -0.89
CA LYS A 28 -0.46 -9.18 0.12
C LYS A 28 -1.85 -9.27 -0.50
N ALA A 29 -2.06 -8.64 -1.67
CA ALA A 29 -3.31 -8.77 -2.41
C ALA A 29 -3.56 -10.21 -2.88
N ALA A 30 -2.52 -10.95 -3.27
CA ALA A 30 -2.64 -12.36 -3.60
C ALA A 30 -2.99 -13.21 -2.37
N GLU A 31 -2.36 -12.94 -1.22
CA GLU A 31 -2.68 -13.62 0.05
C GLU A 31 -4.14 -13.41 0.47
N ASN A 32 -4.65 -12.17 0.36
CA ASN A 32 -6.04 -11.85 0.64
C ASN A 32 -7.01 -12.62 -0.27
N ILE A 33 -6.68 -12.78 -1.57
CA ILE A 33 -7.49 -13.57 -2.51
C ILE A 33 -7.42 -15.07 -2.17
N ASP A 34 -6.25 -15.59 -1.81
CA ASP A 34 -6.09 -16.99 -1.41
C ASP A 34 -6.89 -17.32 -0.14
N GLU A 35 -6.97 -16.38 0.81
CA GLU A 35 -7.67 -16.58 2.07
C GLU A 35 -9.20 -16.40 1.93
N TRP A 36 -9.64 -15.32 1.28
CA TRP A 36 -11.05 -14.91 1.29
C TRP A 36 -11.76 -15.04 -0.06
N GLY A 37 -11.01 -15.32 -1.13
CA GLY A 37 -11.48 -15.27 -2.50
C GLY A 37 -11.62 -13.84 -3.03
N HIS A 38 -12.03 -13.71 -4.29
CA HIS A 38 -12.36 -12.40 -4.86
C HIS A 38 -13.58 -11.80 -4.17
N GLN A 39 -13.45 -10.55 -3.76
CA GLN A 39 -14.50 -9.76 -3.12
C GLN A 39 -15.18 -8.84 -4.14
N ASP A 40 -16.42 -8.46 -3.87
CA ASP A 40 -17.14 -7.46 -4.67
C ASP A 40 -16.76 -6.02 -4.28
N GLU A 41 -17.22 -5.06 -5.08
CA GLU A 41 -16.89 -3.63 -4.91
C GLU A 41 -17.29 -3.10 -3.52
N GLU A 42 -18.46 -3.48 -3.01
CA GLU A 42 -18.95 -3.03 -1.70
C GLU A 42 -18.11 -3.60 -0.55
N THR A 43 -17.77 -4.89 -0.62
CA THR A 43 -16.96 -5.55 0.40
C THR A 43 -15.54 -4.98 0.46
N LEU A 44 -14.94 -4.71 -0.70
CA LEU A 44 -13.62 -4.07 -0.77
C LEU A 44 -13.64 -2.64 -0.20
N LEU A 45 -14.70 -1.86 -0.47
CA LEU A 45 -14.83 -0.52 0.11
C LEU A 45 -14.96 -0.53 1.64
N LEU A 46 -15.67 -1.52 2.20
CA LEU A 46 -15.77 -1.69 3.65
C LEU A 46 -14.42 -2.08 4.26
N ALA A 47 -13.71 -3.02 3.66
CA ALA A 47 -12.37 -3.43 4.10
C ALA A 47 -11.38 -2.25 4.03
N ILE A 48 -11.41 -1.46 2.94
CA ILE A 48 -10.58 -0.25 2.80
C ILE A 48 -10.85 0.74 3.94
N GLN A 49 -12.11 0.89 4.35
CA GLN A 49 -12.47 1.76 5.46
C GLN A 49 -11.94 1.23 6.80
N GLU A 50 -11.96 -0.08 7.01
CA GLU A 50 -11.40 -0.74 8.18
C GLU A 50 -9.88 -0.52 8.27
N GLU A 51 -9.14 -0.85 7.22
CA GLU A 51 -7.67 -0.69 7.18
C GLU A 51 -7.23 0.78 7.29
N LEU A 52 -7.98 1.71 6.72
CA LEU A 52 -7.71 3.14 6.94
C LEU A 52 -7.89 3.54 8.41
N GLY A 53 -8.87 2.94 9.09
CA GLY A 53 -9.07 3.09 10.53
C GLY A 53 -7.90 2.54 11.33
N GLU A 54 -7.45 1.32 11.00
CA GLU A 54 -6.31 0.65 11.63
C GLU A 54 -5.03 1.46 11.45
N LEU A 55 -4.72 1.90 10.22
CA LEU A 55 -3.58 2.76 9.93
C LEU A 55 -3.61 4.05 10.74
N THR A 56 -4.79 4.68 10.83
CA THR A 56 -4.97 5.89 11.62
C THR A 56 -4.71 5.62 13.10
N GLN A 57 -5.22 4.51 13.62
CA GLN A 57 -5.00 4.10 15.00
C GLN A 57 -3.52 3.82 15.28
N ALA A 58 -2.86 2.99 14.45
CA ALA A 58 -1.44 2.66 14.57
C ALA A 58 -0.57 3.93 14.57
N HIS A 59 -0.88 4.91 13.71
CA HIS A 59 -0.18 6.19 13.70
C HIS A 59 -0.33 6.96 15.02
N LEU A 60 -1.56 7.07 15.53
CA LEU A 60 -1.84 7.80 16.77
C LEU A 60 -1.21 7.12 17.98
N GLU A 61 -1.31 5.79 18.07
CA GLU A 61 -0.72 4.98 19.14
C GLU A 61 0.82 5.08 19.13
N ALA A 62 1.46 4.92 17.97
CA ALA A 62 2.91 5.04 17.85
C ALA A 62 3.40 6.43 18.22
N ARG A 63 2.64 7.48 17.85
CA ARG A 63 3.00 8.87 18.12
C ARG A 63 2.80 9.27 19.58
N ALA A 64 1.72 8.85 20.22
CA ALA A 64 1.25 9.43 21.47
C ALA A 64 1.17 8.45 22.64
N GLU A 65 1.13 7.15 22.37
CA GLU A 65 0.82 6.11 23.37
C GLU A 65 1.96 5.09 23.53
N GLY A 66 3.06 5.25 22.79
CA GLY A 66 4.17 4.31 22.80
C GLY A 66 3.86 2.98 22.09
N GLY A 67 2.87 2.99 21.19
CA GLY A 67 2.58 1.87 20.30
C GLY A 67 3.74 1.56 19.36
N ASP A 68 3.71 0.37 18.77
CA ASP A 68 4.78 -0.08 17.86
C ASP A 68 4.72 0.69 16.53
N PRO A 69 5.77 1.45 16.16
CA PRO A 69 5.81 2.14 14.87
C PRO A 69 5.77 1.21 13.66
N ALA A 70 6.20 -0.05 13.81
CA ALA A 70 6.18 -1.02 12.70
C ALA A 70 4.76 -1.34 12.24
N ARG A 71 3.76 -1.25 13.13
CA ARG A 71 2.35 -1.43 12.75
C ARG A 71 1.90 -0.44 11.69
N VAL A 72 2.44 0.78 11.67
CA VAL A 72 2.09 1.77 10.64
C VAL A 72 2.46 1.26 9.24
N ASP A 73 3.59 0.58 9.10
CA ASP A 73 4.03 0.02 7.83
C ASP A 73 3.19 -1.21 7.45
N GLU A 74 2.78 -2.02 8.43
CA GLU A 74 1.88 -3.16 8.24
C GLU A 74 0.51 -2.69 7.71
N GLU A 75 -0.14 -1.73 8.39
CA GLU A 75 -1.45 -1.23 7.96
C GLU A 75 -1.39 -0.48 6.61
N LEU A 76 -0.24 0.13 6.28
CA LEU A 76 -0.02 0.70 4.94
C LEU A 76 -0.01 -0.37 3.85
N ASP A 77 0.55 -1.54 4.13
CA ASP A 77 0.60 -2.65 3.19
C ASP A 77 -0.77 -3.29 3.00
N ASP A 78 -1.54 -3.44 4.08
CA ASP A 78 -2.91 -3.95 4.04
C ASP A 78 -3.84 -3.03 3.25
N LEU A 79 -3.81 -1.72 3.53
CA LEU A 79 -4.55 -0.74 2.75
C LEU A 79 -4.12 -0.71 1.28
N GLY A 80 -2.81 -0.79 1.02
CA GLY A 80 -2.25 -0.81 -0.33
C GLY A 80 -2.74 -1.99 -1.16
N ALA A 81 -2.76 -3.19 -0.56
CA ALA A 81 -3.26 -4.41 -1.19
C ALA A 81 -4.74 -4.30 -1.57
N LEU A 82 -5.58 -3.80 -0.66
CA LEU A 82 -7.02 -3.62 -0.92
C LEU A 82 -7.30 -2.60 -2.02
N LEU A 83 -6.50 -1.54 -2.13
CA LEU A 83 -6.62 -0.56 -3.22
C LEU A 83 -6.30 -1.17 -4.59
N LEU A 84 -5.34 -2.11 -4.67
CA LEU A 84 -5.05 -2.85 -5.90
C LEU A 84 -6.23 -3.74 -6.30
N GLN A 85 -6.79 -4.50 -5.35
CA GLN A 85 -7.95 -5.37 -5.60
C GLN A 85 -9.18 -4.56 -6.03
N PHE A 86 -9.43 -3.43 -5.38
CA PHE A 86 -10.53 -2.53 -5.74
C PHE A 86 -10.38 -1.99 -7.17
N HIS A 87 -9.17 -1.57 -7.54
CA HIS A 87 -8.89 -1.12 -8.90
C HIS A 87 -9.15 -2.22 -9.93
N GLU A 88 -8.71 -3.46 -9.66
CA GLU A 88 -8.94 -4.61 -10.55
C GLU A 88 -10.45 -4.90 -10.73
N VAL A 89 -11.21 -4.95 -9.64
CA VAL A 89 -12.67 -5.17 -9.70
C VAL A 89 -13.38 -4.08 -10.50
N ARG A 90 -12.94 -2.82 -10.36
CA ARG A 90 -13.45 -1.67 -11.12
C ARG A 90 -13.15 -1.80 -12.62
N GLU A 91 -11.97 -2.29 -13.00
CA GLU A 91 -11.61 -2.51 -14.41
C GLU A 91 -12.41 -3.66 -15.03
N VAL A 92 -12.54 -4.78 -14.31
CA VAL A 92 -13.34 -5.93 -14.77
C VAL A 92 -14.79 -5.55 -14.97
N THR A 93 -15.37 -4.78 -14.04
CA THR A 93 -16.77 -4.34 -14.13
C THR A 93 -17.00 -3.40 -15.30
N GLN A 94 -16.08 -2.46 -15.55
CA GLN A 94 -16.17 -1.54 -16.70
C GLN A 94 -16.05 -2.23 -18.06
N LEU A 95 -15.37 -3.39 -18.13
CA LEU A 95 -15.28 -4.19 -19.36
C LEU A 95 -16.51 -5.07 -19.60
N ALA A 96 -17.35 -5.25 -18.58
CA ALA A 96 -18.57 -6.06 -18.65
C ALA A 96 -19.83 -5.25 -19.02
N GLU A 97 -19.73 -3.92 -19.07
CA GLU A 97 -20.78 -2.96 -19.48
C GLU A 97 -20.64 -2.53 -20.95
#